data_AF-A0A5M9J4A0-F1
#
_entry.id   AF-A0A5M9J4A0-F1
#
_cell.length_a   1.000
_cell.length_b   1.000
_cell.length_c   1.000
_cell.angle_alpha   90.00
_cell.angle_beta   90.00
_cell.angle_gamma   90.00
#
_symmetry.space_group_name_H-M   'P 1'
#
loop_
_entity.id
_entity.type
_entity.pdbx_description
1 polymer ?
#
loop_
_entity_poly.entity_id
_entity_poly.type
_entity_poly.pdbx_seq_one_letter_code
_entity_poly.pdbx_strand_id
1 'polypeptide(L)'
;MLLGQIIRSIAMKQAGRSFNHIVQFTRSRSHTLVTTGIYAWLRHPSYFGFFWWGLGTQMVLGNFYCFWAYAFVLWMFFNRRIKGEEALLVKFFGDEYVQYRKRTWIGIPFI
;
A
#
# COMPACT_ATOMS: atom_id res chain seq x y z
N MET A 1 -8.86 -8.68 11.28
CA MET A 1 -10.02 -8.38 10.40
C MET A 1 -10.64 -7.01 10.72
N LEU A 2 -11.18 -6.78 11.92
CA LEU A 2 -11.70 -5.46 12.34
C LEU A 2 -10.64 -4.35 12.29
N LEU A 3 -9.43 -4.62 12.82
CA LEU A 3 -8.33 -3.65 12.77
C LEU A 3 -7.92 -3.28 11.33
N GLY A 4 -7.87 -4.27 10.42
CA GLY A 4 -7.56 -4.04 9.00
C GLY A 4 -8.68 -3.31 8.25
N GLN A 5 -9.94 -3.57 8.59
CA GLN A 5 -11.11 -2.83 8.11
C GLN A 5 -11.12 -1.38 8.60
N ILE A 6 -10.76 -1.16 9.87
CA ILE A 6 -10.63 0.17 10.47
C ILE A 6 -9.49 0.94 9.81
N ILE A 7 -8.30 0.34 9.66
CA ILE A 7 -7.16 0.97 9.00
C ILE A 7 -7.46 1.26 7.52
N ARG A 8 -8.15 0.35 6.81
CA ARG A 8 -8.58 0.57 5.43
C ARG A 8 -9.60 1.71 5.34
N SER A 9 -10.58 1.74 6.24
CA SER A 9 -11.60 2.78 6.29
C SER A 9 -11.01 4.15 6.64
N ILE A 10 -10.07 4.19 7.60
CA ILE A 10 -9.33 5.41 7.96
C ILE A 10 -8.43 5.83 6.80
N ALA A 11 -7.73 4.92 6.11
CA ALA A 11 -6.91 5.26 4.95
C ALA A 11 -7.75 5.83 3.80
N MET A 12 -8.94 5.27 3.53
CA MET A 12 -9.89 5.82 2.55
C MET A 12 -10.43 7.20 2.98
N LYS A 13 -10.72 7.38 4.27
CA LYS A 13 -11.21 8.66 4.82
C LYS A 13 -10.14 9.75 4.84
N GLN A 14 -8.91 9.39 5.20
CA GLN A 14 -7.73 10.25 5.27
C GLN A 14 -7.28 10.68 3.87
N ALA A 15 -7.35 9.74 2.91
CA ALA A 15 -6.99 10.03 1.55
C ALA A 15 -8.04 10.85 0.80
N GLY A 16 -9.29 10.92 1.25
CA GLY A 16 -10.28 11.93 0.82
C GLY A 16 -10.26 12.25 -0.68
N ARG A 17 -9.84 13.47 -1.05
CA ARG A 17 -9.72 13.95 -2.46
C ARG A 17 -8.43 13.50 -3.19
N SER A 18 -7.48 12.87 -2.51
CA SER A 18 -6.24 12.29 -3.04
C SER A 18 -6.28 10.76 -3.17
N PHE A 19 -7.37 10.09 -2.77
CA PHE A 19 -7.55 8.66 -3.01
C PHE A 19 -7.92 8.43 -4.47
N ASN A 20 -6.90 8.22 -5.30
CA ASN A 20 -7.11 7.62 -6.60
C ASN A 20 -7.05 6.10 -6.46
N HIS A 21 -8.16 5.44 -6.80
CA HIS A 21 -8.29 3.98 -6.87
C HIS A 21 -7.48 3.37 -8.05
N ILE A 22 -6.83 4.25 -8.82
CA ILE A 22 -6.11 3.99 -10.06
C ILE A 22 -4.70 4.55 -9.83
N VAL A 23 -3.68 3.72 -10.06
CA VAL A 23 -2.30 4.20 -10.17
C VAL A 23 -2.31 5.30 -11.24
N GLN A 24 -2.14 6.56 -10.85
CA GLN A 24 -2.11 7.65 -11.83
C GLN A 24 -0.79 7.56 -12.59
N PHE A 25 -0.86 6.96 -13.78
CA PHE A 25 0.23 6.89 -14.75
C PHE A 25 0.50 8.23 -15.45
N THR A 26 -0.30 9.27 -15.18
CA THR A 26 -0.19 10.58 -15.81
C THR A 26 0.10 11.65 -14.76
N ARG A 27 1.26 12.28 -14.90
CA ARG A 27 1.64 13.48 -14.15
C ARG A 27 0.66 14.61 -14.50
N SER A 28 -0.34 14.84 -13.64
CA SER A 28 -1.01 16.13 -13.64
C SER A 28 -0.01 17.17 -13.09
N ARG A 29 0.05 18.38 -13.67
CA ARG A 29 0.93 19.47 -13.21
C ARG A 29 0.72 19.87 -11.74
N SER A 30 -0.33 19.36 -11.09
CA SER A 30 -0.72 19.57 -9.70
C SER A 30 -0.52 18.35 -8.77
N HIS A 31 0.14 17.27 -9.23
CA HIS A 31 0.47 16.11 -8.38
C HIS A 31 1.67 16.42 -7.48
N THR A 32 1.39 16.89 -6.27
CA THR A 32 2.37 16.96 -5.18
C THR A 32 2.48 15.62 -4.46
N LEU A 33 3.70 15.26 -4.05
CA LEU A 33 3.94 14.09 -3.23
C LEU A 33 3.25 14.28 -1.87
N VAL A 34 2.16 13.54 -1.62
CA VAL A 34 1.45 13.61 -0.34
C VAL A 34 2.20 12.78 0.68
N THR A 35 3.00 13.45 1.52
CA THR A 35 3.80 12.82 2.59
C THR A 35 3.22 13.06 3.98
N THR A 36 1.97 13.50 4.10
CA THR A 36 1.35 13.90 5.37
C THR A 36 0.43 12.80 5.93
N GLY A 37 0.37 12.70 7.27
CA GLY A 37 -0.47 11.72 7.96
C GLY A 37 0.05 10.29 7.85
N ILE A 38 -0.82 9.35 7.43
CA ILE A 38 -0.48 7.92 7.32
C ILE A 38 0.60 7.70 6.25
N TYR A 39 0.62 8.52 5.20
CA TYR A 39 1.65 8.47 4.17
C TYR A 39 3.04 8.89 4.68
N ALA A 40 3.14 9.63 5.80
CA ALA A 40 4.42 9.93 6.43
C ALA A 40 5.12 8.68 7.00
N TRP A 41 4.36 7.60 7.24
CA TRP A 41 4.85 6.35 7.83
C TRP A 41 4.78 5.19 6.83
N LEU A 42 3.70 5.10 6.06
CA LEU A 42 3.44 4.04 5.11
C LEU A 42 3.41 4.56 3.67
N ARG A 43 4.29 4.06 2.78
CA ARG A 43 4.26 4.41 1.35
C ARG A 43 2.98 3.95 0.66
N HIS A 44 2.47 2.79 1.08
CA HIS A 44 1.30 2.17 0.48
C HIS A 44 0.31 1.68 1.55
N PRO A 45 -0.38 2.60 2.27
CA PRO A 45 -1.30 2.22 3.35
C PRO A 45 -2.49 1.39 2.85
N SER A 46 -2.92 1.60 1.61
CA SER A 46 -3.96 0.81 0.95
C SER A 46 -3.55 -0.65 0.74
N TYR A 47 -2.29 -0.90 0.32
CA TYR A 47 -1.77 -2.26 0.14
C TYR A 47 -1.59 -2.96 1.48
N PHE A 48 -1.05 -2.25 2.48
CA PHE A 48 -0.99 -2.74 3.86
C PHE A 48 -2.38 -3.17 4.38
N GLY A 49 -3.37 -2.28 4.24
CA GLY A 49 -4.74 -2.55 4.65
C GLY A 49 -5.38 -3.72 3.91
N PHE A 50 -5.17 -3.84 2.59
CA PHE A 50 -5.69 -4.97 1.82
C PHE A 50 -5.04 -6.30 2.19
N PHE A 51 -3.72 -6.32 2.39
CA PHE A 51 -2.99 -7.52 2.78
C PHE A 51 -3.45 -8.03 4.16
N TRP A 52 -3.51 -7.16 5.17
CA TRP A 52 -3.98 -7.53 6.51
C TRP A 52 -5.47 -7.86 6.56
N TRP A 53 -6.28 -7.21 5.72
CA TRP A 53 -7.70 -7.53 5.59
C TRP A 53 -7.91 -8.91 4.97
N GLY A 54 -7.24 -9.20 3.84
CA GLY A 54 -7.31 -10.49 3.15
C GLY A 54 -6.81 -11.65 4.01
N LEU A 55 -5.74 -11.45 4.78
CA LEU A 55 -5.29 -12.46 5.75
C LEU A 55 -6.29 -12.69 6.88
N GLY A 56 -6.89 -11.60 7.36
CA GLY A 56 -7.91 -11.65 8.41
C GLY A 56 -9.13 -12.46 8.02
N THR A 57 -9.56 -12.44 6.74
CA THR A 57 -10.68 -13.26 6.28
C THR A 57 -10.32 -14.74 6.29
N GLN A 58 -9.15 -15.12 5.79
CA GLN A 58 -8.72 -16.52 5.78
C GLN A 58 -8.57 -17.10 7.20
N MET A 59 -8.16 -16.27 8.16
CA MET A 59 -8.07 -16.66 9.57
C MET A 59 -9.44 -16.93 10.20
N VAL A 60 -10.47 -16.16 9.83
CA VAL A 60 -11.85 -16.36 10.30
C VAL A 60 -12.48 -17.62 9.71
N LEU A 61 -12.14 -17.97 8.47
CA LEU A 61 -12.54 -19.26 7.88
C LEU A 61 -11.86 -20.47 8.55
N GLY A 62 -10.90 -20.27 9.46
CA GLY A 62 -10.20 -21.34 10.18
C GLY A 62 -9.32 -22.22 9.29
N ASN A 63 -9.06 -21.81 8.06
CA ASN A 63 -8.42 -22.65 7.05
C ASN A 63 -6.93 -22.31 6.94
N PHE A 64 -6.11 -22.96 7.77
CA PHE A 64 -4.68 -22.67 7.94
C PHE A 64 -3.88 -22.83 6.65
N TYR A 65 -4.18 -23.85 5.83
CA TYR A 65 -3.51 -24.06 4.55
C TYR A 65 -3.83 -22.95 3.55
N CYS A 66 -5.12 -22.58 3.45
CA CYS A 66 -5.54 -21.45 2.62
C CYS A 66 -4.93 -20.14 3.10
N PHE A 67 -4.79 -19.93 4.41
CA PHE A 67 -4.15 -18.73 4.96
C PHE A 67 -2.73 -18.53 4.42
N TRP A 68 -1.87 -19.55 4.50
CA TRP A 68 -0.49 -19.45 4.02
C TRP A 68 -0.40 -19.33 2.49
N ALA A 69 -1.22 -20.08 1.76
CA ALA A 69 -1.28 -19.98 0.31
C ALA A 69 -1.71 -18.56 -0.13
N TYR A 70 -2.74 -18.01 0.51
CA TYR A 70 -3.25 -16.67 0.22
C TYR A 70 -2.26 -15.58 0.61
N ALA A 71 -1.58 -15.74 1.75
CA ALA A 71 -0.50 -14.85 2.19
C ALA A 71 0.62 -14.78 1.15
N PHE A 72 1.07 -15.94 0.68
CA PHE A 72 2.16 -16.04 -0.28
C PHE A 72 1.78 -15.42 -1.63
N VAL A 73 0.57 -15.72 -2.14
CA VAL A 73 0.08 -15.16 -3.41
C VAL A 73 -0.08 -13.64 -3.33
N LEU A 74 -0.70 -13.12 -2.25
CA LEU A 74 -0.82 -11.68 -2.03
C LEU A 74 0.53 -11.01 -1.91
N TRP A 75 1.46 -11.62 -1.17
CA TRP A 75 2.81 -11.10 -0.98
C TRP A 75 3.54 -11.00 -2.32
N MET A 76 3.50 -12.05 -3.14
CA MET A 76 4.13 -12.07 -4.46
C MET A 76 3.51 -11.01 -5.38
N PHE A 77 2.19 -10.88 -5.36
CA PHE A 77 1.46 -9.89 -6.15
C PHE A 77 1.85 -8.47 -5.77
N PHE A 78 1.84 -8.13 -4.48
CA PHE A 78 2.20 -6.79 -4.02
C PHE A 78 3.67 -6.49 -4.23
N ASN A 79 4.57 -7.44 -4.01
CA ASN A 79 6.01 -7.24 -4.24
C ASN A 79 6.29 -6.87 -5.70
N ARG A 80 5.69 -7.59 -6.67
CA ARG A 80 5.84 -7.27 -8.09
C ARG A 80 5.21 -5.93 -8.45
N ARG A 81 4.00 -5.66 -7.94
CA ARG A 81 3.26 -4.43 -8.23
C ARG A 81 3.96 -3.19 -7.68
N ILE A 82 4.38 -3.24 -6.43
CA ILE A 82 5.07 -2.14 -5.74
C ILE A 82 6.39 -1.83 -6.44
N LYS A 83 7.21 -2.83 -6.77
CA LYS A 83 8.46 -2.60 -7.51
C LYS A 83 8.26 -1.87 -8.83
N GLY A 84 7.22 -2.22 -9.59
CA GLY A 84 6.87 -1.51 -10.82
C GLY A 84 6.41 -0.08 -10.57
N GLU A 85 5.59 0.13 -9.54
CA GLU A 85 5.08 1.45 -9.16
C GLU A 85 6.19 2.38 -8.65
N GLU A 86 7.07 1.88 -7.77
CA GLU A 86 8.22 2.63 -7.25
C GLU A 86 9.18 3.03 -8.37
N ALA A 87 9.43 2.15 -9.36
CA ALA A 87 10.28 2.48 -10.49
C ALA A 87 9.73 3.66 -11.32
N LEU A 88 8.41 3.71 -11.51
CA LEU A 88 7.73 4.82 -12.17
C LEU A 88 7.77 6.09 -11.31
N LEU A 89 7.55 5.98 -10.01
CA LEU A 89 7.60 7.11 -9.08
C LEU A 89 9.00 7.73 -8.98
N VAL A 90 10.05 6.91 -8.97
CA VAL A 90 11.44 7.38 -9.08
C VAL A 90 11.64 8.09 -10.42
N LYS A 91 11.08 7.59 -11.52
CA LYS A 91 11.18 8.26 -12.83
C LYS A 91 10.43 9.60 -12.87
N PHE A 92 9.33 9.74 -12.14
CA PHE A 92 8.53 10.97 -12.11
C PHE A 92 9.05 12.05 -11.15
N PHE A 93 9.51 11.64 -9.96
CA PHE A 93 9.87 12.54 -8.85
C PHE A 93 11.37 12.53 -8.52
N GLY A 94 12.16 11.63 -9.11
CA GLY A 94 13.61 11.58 -8.93
C GLY A 94 14.02 11.44 -7.47
N ASP A 95 14.93 12.32 -7.04
CA ASP A 95 15.50 12.32 -5.69
C ASP A 95 14.48 12.59 -4.59
N GLU A 96 13.40 13.32 -4.88
CA GLU A 96 12.35 13.63 -3.90
C GLU A 96 11.69 12.34 -3.41
N TYR A 97 11.43 11.39 -4.32
CA TYR A 97 10.90 10.08 -3.97
C TYR A 97 11.93 9.17 -3.31
N VAL A 98 13.21 9.27 -3.69
CA VAL A 98 14.29 8.50 -3.06
C VAL A 98 14.43 8.87 -1.58
N GLN A 99 14.35 10.17 -1.26
CA GLN A 99 14.38 10.65 0.13
C GLN A 99 13.12 10.23 0.90
N TYR A 100 11.96 10.32 0.26
CA TYR A 100 10.71 9.85 0.85
C TYR A 100 10.72 8.35 1.16
N ARG A 101 11.21 7.53 0.22
CA ARG A 101 11.35 6.08 0.36
C ARG A 101 12.23 5.68 1.55
N LYS A 102 13.29 6.45 1.86
CA LYS A 102 14.15 6.21 3.02
C LYS A 102 13.45 6.42 4.36
N ARG A 103 12.44 7.31 4.41
CA ARG A 103 11.75 7.71 5.64
C ARG A 103 10.46 6.92 5.91
N THR A 104 10.01 6.12 4.96
CA THR A 104 8.69 5.48 4.97
C THR A 104 8.80 3.98 4.76
N TRP A 105 7.87 3.20 5.29
CA TRP A 105 7.82 1.74 5.19
C TRP A 105 6.64 1.26 4.36
N ILE A 106 6.65 0.01 3.90
CA ILE A 106 5.55 -0.57 3.10
C ILE A 106 4.53 -1.27 4.02
N GLY A 107 4.99 -1.76 5.18
CA GLY A 107 4.15 -2.45 6.17
C GLY A 107 3.86 -3.92 5.82
N ILE A 108 4.31 -4.40 4.66
CA ILE A 108 4.25 -5.83 4.31
C ILE A 108 5.62 -6.43 4.65
N PRO A 109 5.69 -7.53 5.43
CA PRO A 109 6.97 -8.13 5.79
C PRO A 109 7.72 -8.58 4.54
N PHE A 110 9.02 -8.34 4.48
CA PHE A 110 9.93 -8.67 3.35
C PHE A 110 9.73 -7.88 2.04
N ILE A 111 9.06 -6.71 2.08
CA ILE A 111 8.97 -5.74 0.96
C ILE A 111 9.45 -4.37 1.43
#